data_AF-A0A8X7P4Q2-F1
#
_entry.id   AF-A0A8X7P4Q2-F1
#
_cell.length_a   1.000
_cell.length_b   1.000
_cell.length_c   1.000
_cell.angle_alpha   90.00
_cell.angle_beta   90.00
_cell.angle_gamma   90.00
#
_symmetry.space_group_name_H-M   'P 1'
#
loop_
_entity.id
_entity.type
_entity.pdbx_description
1 polymer ?
#
loop_
_entity_poly.entity_id
_entity_poly.type
_entity_poly.pdbx_seq_one_letter_code
_entity_poly.pdbx_strand_id
1 'polypeptide(L)'
;MMQSDMKAFLLMFEKACASGEPVVSFKSGRPQIENKWTSMALMVYRETILGGTVPTTEVVSQVLGCLQLPHDAALRDRLVSSLGNISSQKQHSIFPLVDGFGEYDPRAFSLLEEATSLGVLPSMSFNKVPLFFDTTELPKNVAEVYLLTIFKGLKHRLAAGAKIPHINLIISMEEKEITTPEGEKTIELAGRAGQEISALLRRLGIPYHRKDSKLRINGVSLKNWFQPKLDSPFSTKPGDLRSSQVPLGNQITRQQRSIRLGNFSLE
;
A
#
# COMPACT_ATOMS: atom_id res chain seq x y z
N MET A 1 -10.83 -22.57 -19.58
CA MET A 1 -11.45 -21.31 -20.06
C MET A 1 -11.07 -20.15 -19.15
N MET A 2 -11.53 -20.10 -17.89
CA MET A 2 -11.20 -19.00 -16.96
C MET A 2 -9.69 -18.68 -16.86
N GLN A 3 -8.81 -19.67 -16.75
CA GLN A 3 -7.36 -19.42 -16.61
C GLN A 3 -6.71 -18.82 -17.87
N SER A 4 -7.15 -19.19 -19.07
CA SER A 4 -6.62 -18.60 -20.31
C SER A 4 -7.08 -17.15 -20.48
N ASP A 5 -8.34 -16.90 -20.15
CA ASP A 5 -8.94 -15.57 -20.31
C ASP A 5 -8.36 -14.58 -19.30
N MET A 6 -8.14 -15.01 -18.06
CA MET A 6 -7.53 -14.17 -17.02
C MET A 6 -6.10 -13.78 -17.33
N LYS A 7 -5.31 -14.72 -17.85
CA LYS A 7 -3.95 -14.41 -18.32
C LYS A 7 -3.96 -13.41 -19.47
N ALA A 8 -4.93 -13.51 -20.39
CA ALA A 8 -5.08 -12.55 -21.49
C ALA A 8 -5.48 -11.15 -20.99
N PHE A 9 -6.42 -11.06 -20.05
CA PHE A 9 -6.81 -9.77 -19.46
C PHE A 9 -5.65 -9.09 -18.73
N LEU A 10 -4.87 -9.85 -17.96
CA LEU A 10 -3.67 -9.32 -17.29
C LEU A 10 -2.66 -8.78 -18.30
N LEU A 11 -2.36 -9.53 -19.36
CA LEU A 11 -1.41 -9.09 -20.39
C LEU A 11 -1.89 -7.83 -21.12
N MET A 12 -3.18 -7.73 -21.40
CA MET A 12 -3.76 -6.54 -22.04
C MET A 12 -3.78 -5.33 -21.10
N PHE A 13 -4.01 -5.55 -19.81
CA PHE A 13 -3.88 -4.53 -18.78
C PHE A 13 -2.43 -4.02 -18.68
N GLU A 14 -1.45 -4.92 -18.55
CA GLU A 14 -0.03 -4.56 -18.50
C GLU A 14 0.41 -3.78 -19.75
N LYS A 15 -0.09 -4.17 -20.93
CA LYS A 15 0.14 -3.44 -22.17
C LYS A 15 -0.46 -2.03 -22.15
N ALA A 16 -1.68 -1.86 -21.64
CA ALA A 16 -2.31 -0.55 -21.48
C ALA A 16 -1.56 0.35 -20.48
N CYS A 17 -1.01 -0.23 -19.41
CA CYS A 17 -0.13 0.50 -18.49
C CYS A 17 1.17 0.94 -19.17
N ALA A 18 1.78 0.08 -19.98
CA ALA A 18 3.02 0.38 -20.70
C ALA A 18 2.83 1.41 -21.83
N SER A 19 1.64 1.48 -22.43
CA SER A 19 1.32 2.48 -23.46
C SER A 19 0.99 3.87 -22.90
N GLY A 20 0.97 4.03 -21.58
CA GLY A 20 0.65 5.30 -20.92
C GLY A 20 -0.82 5.69 -21.00
N GLU A 21 -1.71 4.73 -21.25
CA GLU A 21 -3.15 4.98 -21.20
C GLU A 21 -3.56 5.42 -19.78
N PRO A 22 -4.56 6.31 -19.64
CA PRO A 22 -5.05 6.74 -18.33
C PRO A 22 -5.84 5.61 -17.65
N VAL A 23 -5.10 4.64 -17.09
CA VAL A 23 -5.64 3.45 -16.42
C VAL A 23 -6.16 3.77 -15.01
N VAL A 24 -5.64 4.84 -14.39
CA VAL A 24 -5.99 5.24 -13.03
C VAL A 24 -6.72 6.57 -13.04
N SER A 25 -7.91 6.56 -12.43
CA SER A 25 -8.79 7.70 -12.23
C SER A 25 -8.69 8.19 -10.79
N PHE A 26 -8.88 9.51 -10.60
CA PHE A 26 -8.91 10.18 -9.31
C PHE A 26 -10.25 10.87 -9.06
N LYS A 27 -11.30 10.55 -9.84
CA LYS A 27 -12.60 11.23 -9.80
C LYS A 27 -13.27 11.21 -8.43
N SER A 28 -13.02 10.18 -7.62
CA SER A 28 -13.54 10.01 -6.27
C SER A 28 -12.65 10.63 -5.18
N GLY A 29 -11.60 11.38 -5.56
CA GLY A 29 -10.55 11.85 -4.64
C GLY A 29 -9.57 10.77 -4.19
N ARG A 30 -9.76 9.52 -4.64
CA ARG A 30 -8.88 8.38 -4.36
C ARG A 30 -8.43 7.72 -5.66
N PRO A 31 -7.21 7.16 -5.73
CA PRO A 31 -6.75 6.42 -6.89
C PRO A 31 -7.59 5.16 -7.07
N GLN A 32 -8.22 5.01 -8.24
CA GLN A 32 -8.97 3.82 -8.59
C GLN A 32 -8.67 3.42 -10.04
N ILE A 33 -8.50 2.12 -10.28
CA ILE A 33 -8.27 1.60 -11.64
C ILE A 33 -9.59 1.62 -12.42
N GLU A 34 -9.65 2.46 -13.46
CA GLU A 34 -10.75 2.53 -14.43
C GLU A 34 -10.23 2.02 -15.78
N ASN A 35 -10.22 0.70 -15.96
CA ASN A 35 -9.74 0.07 -17.19
C ASN A 35 -10.67 -1.07 -17.63
N LYS A 36 -10.87 -1.18 -18.95
CA LYS A 36 -11.74 -2.20 -19.56
C LYS A 36 -11.32 -3.62 -19.18
N TRP A 37 -10.03 -3.92 -19.21
CA TRP A 37 -9.50 -5.25 -18.94
C TRP A 37 -9.66 -5.64 -17.48
N THR A 38 -9.43 -4.70 -16.56
CA THR A 38 -9.71 -4.90 -15.13
C THR A 38 -11.19 -5.16 -14.87
N SER A 39 -12.09 -4.40 -15.49
CA SER A 39 -13.54 -4.61 -15.35
C SER A 39 -13.98 -5.98 -15.87
N MET A 40 -13.47 -6.41 -17.02
CA MET A 40 -13.76 -7.74 -17.57
C MET A 40 -13.18 -8.85 -16.69
N ALA A 41 -11.96 -8.70 -16.16
CA ALA A 41 -11.36 -9.68 -15.27
C ALA A 41 -12.20 -9.86 -13.98
N LEU A 42 -12.64 -8.76 -13.36
CA LEU A 42 -13.49 -8.83 -12.17
C LEU A 42 -14.87 -9.45 -12.46
N MET A 43 -15.46 -9.10 -13.60
CA MET A 43 -16.76 -9.64 -14.03
C MET A 43 -16.69 -11.14 -14.25
N VAL A 44 -15.77 -11.61 -15.11
CA VAL A 44 -15.63 -13.03 -15.43
C VAL A 44 -15.26 -13.84 -14.19
N TYR A 45 -14.40 -13.32 -13.31
CA TYR A 45 -14.06 -13.96 -12.04
C TYR A 45 -15.31 -14.21 -11.17
N ARG A 46 -16.13 -13.17 -10.96
CA ARG A 46 -17.35 -13.26 -10.14
C ARG A 46 -18.43 -14.12 -10.79
N GLU A 47 -18.64 -14.00 -12.10
CA GLU A 47 -19.59 -14.85 -12.83
C GLU A 47 -19.21 -16.33 -12.74
N THR A 48 -17.92 -16.64 -12.79
CA THR A 48 -17.44 -18.02 -12.66
C THR A 48 -17.69 -18.59 -11.27
N ILE A 49 -17.49 -17.78 -10.22
CA ILE A 49 -17.83 -18.15 -8.84
C ILE A 49 -19.34 -18.35 -8.68
N LEU A 50 -20.16 -17.44 -9.24
CA LEU A 50 -21.63 -17.57 -9.22
C LEU A 50 -22.09 -18.82 -9.99
N GLY A 51 -21.37 -19.22 -11.03
CA GLY A 51 -21.54 -20.48 -11.74
C GLY A 51 -21.09 -21.72 -10.96
N GLY A 52 -20.68 -21.58 -9.69
CA GLY A 52 -20.29 -22.68 -8.80
C GLY A 52 -18.87 -23.18 -8.99
N THR A 53 -18.05 -22.52 -9.81
CA THR A 53 -16.66 -22.92 -10.04
C THR A 53 -15.73 -22.21 -9.07
N VAL A 54 -14.95 -22.99 -8.32
CA VAL A 54 -13.94 -22.46 -7.39
C VAL A 54 -12.69 -22.06 -8.18
N PRO A 55 -12.22 -20.79 -8.09
CA PRO A 55 -11.04 -20.36 -8.81
C PRO A 55 -9.76 -20.94 -8.19
N THR A 56 -8.71 -21.06 -9.01
CA THR A 56 -7.39 -21.47 -8.52
C THR A 56 -6.61 -20.27 -7.97
N THR A 57 -5.63 -20.53 -7.12
CA THR A 57 -4.73 -19.52 -6.56
C THR A 57 -4.01 -18.69 -7.64
N GLU A 58 -3.69 -19.31 -8.77
CA GLU A 58 -3.09 -18.64 -9.92
C GLU A 58 -4.07 -17.68 -10.61
N VAL A 59 -5.34 -18.07 -10.77
CA VAL A 59 -6.37 -17.18 -11.30
C VAL A 59 -6.58 -15.97 -10.38
N VAL A 60 -6.64 -16.20 -9.07
CA VAL A 60 -6.75 -15.10 -8.09
C VAL A 60 -5.56 -14.14 -8.22
N SER A 61 -4.35 -14.68 -8.33
CA SER A 61 -3.13 -13.88 -8.57
C SER A 61 -3.24 -13.02 -9.83
N GLN A 62 -3.76 -13.57 -10.92
CA GLN A 62 -3.92 -12.83 -12.18
C GLN A 62 -4.93 -11.70 -12.05
N VAL A 63 -6.09 -11.94 -11.41
CA VAL A 63 -7.10 -10.91 -11.17
C VAL A 63 -6.57 -9.81 -10.25
N LEU A 64 -5.81 -10.17 -9.21
CA LEU A 64 -5.12 -9.20 -8.35
C LEU A 64 -4.10 -8.38 -9.15
N GLY A 65 -3.40 -8.99 -10.11
CA GLY A 65 -2.47 -8.28 -11.00
C GLY A 65 -3.16 -7.17 -11.81
N CYS A 66 -4.40 -7.40 -12.27
CA CYS A 66 -5.21 -6.38 -12.94
C CYS A 66 -5.63 -5.22 -12.02
N LEU A 67 -5.39 -5.34 -10.71
CA LEU A 67 -5.65 -4.34 -9.69
C LEU A 67 -4.38 -3.68 -9.15
N GLN A 68 -3.20 -4.04 -9.66
CA GLN A 68 -1.95 -3.39 -9.28
C GLN A 68 -1.86 -2.00 -9.93
N LEU A 69 -1.49 -0.99 -9.15
CA LEU A 69 -1.28 0.35 -9.67
C LEU A 69 0.03 0.41 -10.47
N PRO A 70 0.06 1.09 -11.64
CA PRO A 70 1.29 1.27 -12.40
C PRO A 70 2.34 2.02 -11.58
N HIS A 71 3.60 1.56 -11.65
CA HIS A 71 4.73 2.12 -10.90
C HIS A 71 5.33 3.40 -11.53
N ASP A 72 4.54 4.18 -12.25
CA ASP A 72 5.00 5.39 -12.95
C ASP A 72 5.28 6.54 -11.96
N ALA A 73 6.38 7.25 -12.18
CA ALA A 73 6.72 8.46 -11.42
C ALA A 73 5.61 9.52 -11.54
N ALA A 74 5.00 9.68 -12.71
CA ALA A 74 3.90 10.63 -12.90
C ALA A 74 2.66 10.26 -12.06
N LEU A 75 2.38 8.96 -11.89
CA LEU A 75 1.30 8.50 -11.03
C LEU A 75 1.61 8.75 -9.56
N ARG A 76 2.88 8.55 -9.14
CA ARG A 76 3.32 8.91 -7.79
C ARG A 76 3.17 10.41 -7.52
N ASP A 77 3.55 11.27 -8.44
CA ASP A 77 3.40 12.72 -8.28
C ASP A 77 1.93 13.13 -8.18
N ARG A 78 1.02 12.47 -8.93
CA ARG A 78 -0.42 12.65 -8.80
C ARG A 78 -0.98 12.17 -7.46
N LEU A 79 -0.46 11.07 -6.91
CA LEU A 79 -0.82 10.60 -5.56
C LEU A 79 -0.37 11.58 -4.47
N VAL A 80 0.79 12.20 -4.64
CA VAL A 80 1.28 13.24 -3.72
C VAL A 80 0.37 14.47 -3.81
N SER A 81 0.06 14.93 -5.03
CA SER A 81 -0.73 16.15 -5.22
C SER A 81 -2.18 16.00 -4.78
N SER A 82 -2.79 14.81 -4.91
CA SER A 82 -4.15 14.55 -4.42
C SER A 82 -4.27 14.58 -2.90
N LEU A 83 -3.16 14.37 -2.17
CA LEU A 83 -3.13 14.37 -0.70
C LEU A 83 -2.91 15.75 -0.07
N GLY A 84 -2.74 16.82 -0.87
CA GLY A 84 -2.51 18.19 -0.41
C GLY A 84 -1.04 18.57 -0.22
N ASN A 85 -0.76 19.81 0.21
CA ASN A 85 0.59 20.38 0.41
C ASN A 85 1.37 19.66 1.53
N ILE A 86 1.87 18.46 1.25
CA ILE A 86 2.81 17.73 2.09
C ILE A 86 4.21 18.10 1.59
N SER A 87 5.08 18.57 2.49
CA SER A 87 6.45 18.98 2.15
C SER A 87 7.15 17.91 1.32
N SER A 88 7.74 18.31 0.19
CA SER A 88 8.45 17.44 -0.76
C SER A 88 9.63 16.66 -0.18
N GLN A 89 10.06 16.98 1.05
CA GLN A 89 11.24 16.38 1.69
C GLN A 89 11.07 14.93 2.17
N LYS A 90 9.85 14.36 2.19
CA LYS A 90 9.59 12.97 2.66
C LYS A 90 8.57 12.19 1.83
N GLN A 91 8.81 12.08 0.51
CA GLN A 91 7.95 11.39 -0.46
C GLN A 91 7.59 9.93 -0.11
N HIS A 92 8.37 9.21 0.69
CA HIS A 92 8.07 7.81 1.05
C HIS A 92 7.04 7.66 2.19
N SER A 93 6.72 8.73 2.90
CA SER A 93 5.88 8.67 4.10
C SER A 93 4.39 8.83 3.83
N ILE A 94 3.98 9.11 2.60
CA ILE A 94 2.56 9.36 2.27
C ILE A 94 1.77 8.08 1.98
N PHE A 95 2.43 7.00 1.54
CA PHE A 95 1.79 5.72 1.23
C PHE A 95 0.91 5.14 2.34
N PRO A 96 1.28 5.21 3.64
CA PRO A 96 0.39 4.83 4.72
C PRO A 96 -0.99 5.50 4.71
N LEU A 97 -1.10 6.69 4.12
CA LEU A 97 -2.32 7.49 4.10
C LEU A 97 -3.21 7.17 2.88
N VAL A 98 -2.63 6.58 1.83
CA VAL A 98 -3.34 6.20 0.61
C VAL A 98 -3.96 4.81 0.80
N ASP A 99 -5.22 4.63 0.40
CA ASP A 99 -5.82 3.30 0.39
C ASP A 99 -5.06 2.37 -0.57
N GLY A 100 -4.86 1.11 -0.17
CA GLY A 100 -4.01 0.20 -0.95
C GLY A 100 -2.52 0.55 -0.92
N PHE A 101 -2.14 1.50 -0.07
CA PHE A 101 -0.77 1.98 0.10
C PHE A 101 -0.14 2.54 -1.17
N GLY A 102 -0.96 2.94 -2.15
CA GLY A 102 -0.50 3.41 -3.46
C GLY A 102 0.07 2.31 -4.36
N GLU A 103 -0.09 1.03 -3.99
CA GLU A 103 0.44 -0.12 -4.75
C GLU A 103 -0.68 -0.94 -5.40
N TYR A 104 -1.85 -1.04 -4.77
CA TYR A 104 -3.01 -1.78 -5.29
C TYR A 104 -4.30 -0.97 -5.16
N ASP A 105 -5.26 -1.22 -6.04
CA ASP A 105 -6.63 -0.74 -5.89
C ASP A 105 -7.28 -1.32 -4.61
N PRO A 106 -8.06 -0.55 -3.83
CA PRO A 106 -8.67 -1.02 -2.60
C PRO A 106 -9.56 -2.26 -2.77
N ARG A 107 -10.11 -2.48 -3.98
CA ARG A 107 -10.89 -3.69 -4.32
C ARG A 107 -10.07 -4.98 -4.20
N ALA A 108 -8.73 -4.91 -4.28
CA ALA A 108 -7.85 -6.07 -4.14
C ALA A 108 -7.99 -6.74 -2.76
N PHE A 109 -8.19 -5.95 -1.69
CA PHE A 109 -8.39 -6.49 -0.35
C PHE A 109 -9.70 -7.28 -0.23
N SER A 110 -10.77 -6.77 -0.83
CA SER A 110 -12.06 -7.45 -0.85
C SER A 110 -11.99 -8.74 -1.69
N LEU A 111 -11.27 -8.73 -2.81
CA LEU A 111 -11.05 -9.92 -3.62
C LEU A 111 -10.23 -10.99 -2.86
N LEU A 112 -9.22 -10.57 -2.10
CA LEU A 112 -8.43 -11.49 -1.26
C LEU A 112 -9.30 -12.14 -0.18
N GLU A 113 -10.17 -11.37 0.47
CA GLU A 113 -11.11 -11.85 1.48
C GLU A 113 -12.15 -12.81 0.89
N GLU A 114 -12.67 -12.51 -0.30
CA GLU A 114 -13.55 -13.40 -1.08
C GLU A 114 -12.85 -14.73 -1.39
N ALA A 115 -11.64 -14.69 -1.95
CA ALA A 115 -10.86 -15.90 -2.26
C ALA A 115 -10.51 -16.73 -1.01
N THR A 116 -10.25 -16.07 0.12
CA THR A 116 -10.02 -16.74 1.41
C THR A 116 -11.30 -17.42 1.91
N SER A 117 -12.45 -16.76 1.78
CA SER A 117 -13.76 -17.28 2.19
C SER A 117 -14.20 -18.49 1.35
N LEU A 118 -13.78 -18.53 0.09
CA LEU A 118 -13.98 -19.67 -0.82
C LEU A 118 -13.02 -20.84 -0.53
N GLY A 119 -12.06 -20.69 0.40
CA GLY A 119 -11.05 -21.71 0.71
C GLY A 119 -9.95 -21.86 -0.33
N VAL A 120 -9.84 -20.93 -1.29
CA VAL A 120 -8.79 -20.93 -2.32
C VAL A 120 -7.45 -20.48 -1.73
N LEU A 121 -7.49 -19.52 -0.81
CA LEU A 121 -6.32 -18.97 -0.15
C LEU A 121 -6.37 -19.23 1.36
N PRO A 122 -5.21 -19.39 2.02
CA PRO A 122 -5.16 -19.65 3.45
C PRO A 122 -5.66 -18.45 4.27
N SER A 123 -6.49 -18.72 5.29
CA SER A 123 -6.87 -17.67 6.24
C SER A 123 -5.69 -17.30 7.15
N MET A 124 -5.45 -15.99 7.33
CA MET A 124 -4.36 -15.47 8.15
C MET A 124 -4.90 -14.87 9.45
N SER A 125 -4.41 -15.33 10.59
CA SER A 125 -4.73 -14.74 11.89
C SER A 125 -3.69 -13.67 12.28
N PHE A 126 -4.09 -12.40 12.36
CA PHE A 126 -3.18 -11.30 12.74
C PHE A 126 -2.94 -11.16 14.24
N ASN A 127 -3.56 -12.03 15.05
CA ASN A 127 -3.56 -11.93 16.52
C ASN A 127 -2.31 -12.52 17.18
N LYS A 128 -1.51 -13.31 16.44
CA LYS A 128 -0.30 -13.95 16.97
C LYS A 128 0.88 -12.96 16.97
N VAL A 129 1.68 -12.98 18.03
CA VAL A 129 2.87 -12.15 18.20
C VAL A 129 4.05 -13.06 18.60
N PRO A 130 5.18 -13.04 17.85
CA PRO A 130 5.42 -12.31 16.61
C PRO A 130 4.59 -12.83 15.43
N LEU A 131 4.34 -11.97 14.43
CA LEU A 131 3.56 -12.34 13.26
C LEU A 131 4.46 -13.08 12.27
N PHE A 132 4.03 -14.27 11.84
CA PHE A 132 4.71 -15.07 10.82
C PHE A 132 3.88 -15.08 9.55
N PHE A 133 4.53 -14.83 8.41
CA PHE A 133 3.91 -14.91 7.11
C PHE A 133 4.81 -15.74 6.18
N ASP A 134 4.32 -16.88 5.74
CA ASP A 134 5.02 -17.74 4.78
C ASP A 134 4.56 -17.39 3.37
N THR A 135 5.53 -17.10 2.49
CA THR A 135 5.27 -16.71 1.10
C THR A 135 5.85 -17.72 0.12
N THR A 136 6.32 -18.89 0.59
CA THR A 136 6.99 -19.91 -0.24
C THR A 136 6.09 -20.46 -1.34
N GLU A 137 4.81 -20.72 -1.02
CA GLU A 137 3.84 -21.32 -1.95
C GLU A 137 2.91 -20.29 -2.62
N LEU A 138 3.05 -19.00 -2.30
CA LEU A 138 2.14 -17.97 -2.78
C LEU A 138 2.61 -17.33 -4.09
N PRO A 139 1.72 -17.15 -5.08
CA PRO A 139 2.01 -16.33 -6.25
C PRO A 139 2.31 -14.88 -5.88
N LYS A 140 3.07 -14.19 -6.74
CA LYS A 140 3.57 -12.82 -6.47
C LYS A 140 2.50 -11.82 -6.01
N ASN A 141 1.40 -11.70 -6.76
CA ASN A 141 0.37 -10.69 -6.51
C ASN A 141 -0.43 -11.02 -5.24
N VAL A 142 -0.67 -12.32 -5.01
CA VAL A 142 -1.29 -12.81 -3.77
C VAL A 142 -0.41 -12.48 -2.57
N ALA A 143 0.89 -12.77 -2.66
CA ALA A 143 1.84 -12.52 -1.57
C ALA A 143 1.96 -11.03 -1.22
N GLU A 144 2.03 -10.16 -2.23
CA GLU A 144 2.03 -8.70 -2.04
C GLU A 144 0.74 -8.21 -1.37
N VAL A 145 -0.43 -8.61 -1.88
CA VAL A 145 -1.72 -8.15 -1.35
C VAL A 145 -1.96 -8.69 0.06
N TYR A 146 -1.51 -9.90 0.40
CA TYR A 146 -1.49 -10.40 1.78
C TYR A 146 -0.63 -9.51 2.70
N LEU A 147 0.58 -9.16 2.27
CA LEU A 147 1.45 -8.29 3.06
C LEU A 147 0.81 -6.91 3.30
N LEU A 148 0.21 -6.32 2.27
CA LEU A 148 -0.53 -5.07 2.39
C LEU A 148 -1.76 -5.22 3.30
N THR A 149 -2.43 -6.37 3.28
CA THR A 149 -3.55 -6.67 4.19
C THR A 149 -3.08 -6.75 5.65
N ILE A 150 -1.92 -7.37 5.89
CA ILE A 150 -1.27 -7.37 7.21
C ILE A 150 -1.00 -5.92 7.64
N PHE A 151 -0.43 -5.09 6.77
CA PHE A 151 -0.19 -3.68 7.09
C PHE A 151 -1.48 -2.91 7.39
N LYS A 152 -2.54 -3.13 6.61
CA LYS A 152 -3.87 -2.54 6.85
C LYS A 152 -4.39 -2.93 8.23
N GLY A 153 -4.37 -4.22 8.57
CA GLY A 153 -4.80 -4.72 9.88
C GLY A 153 -3.96 -4.15 11.04
N LEU A 154 -2.64 -4.08 10.88
CA LEU A 154 -1.75 -3.47 11.88
C LEU A 154 -1.98 -1.96 12.04
N LYS A 155 -2.25 -1.23 10.95
CA LYS A 155 -2.62 0.19 10.99
C LYS A 155 -3.91 0.39 11.82
N HIS A 156 -4.93 -0.44 11.61
CA HIS A 156 -6.16 -0.39 12.42
C HIS A 156 -5.91 -0.72 13.90
N ARG A 157 -5.07 -1.72 14.19
CA ARG A 157 -4.66 -2.04 15.57
C ARG A 157 -3.92 -0.88 16.23
N LEU A 158 -3.04 -0.20 15.50
CA LEU A 158 -2.34 0.99 16.01
C LEU A 158 -3.33 2.11 16.34
N ALA A 159 -4.31 2.34 15.47
CA ALA A 159 -5.35 3.35 15.69
C ALA A 159 -6.21 3.02 16.92
N ALA A 160 -6.40 1.74 17.24
CA ALA A 160 -7.03 1.27 18.47
C ALA A 160 -6.11 1.33 19.72
N GLY A 161 -4.89 1.88 19.60
CA GLY A 161 -3.93 2.02 20.71
C GLY A 161 -3.09 0.77 21.00
N ALA A 162 -3.19 -0.29 20.20
CA ALA A 162 -2.40 -1.51 20.40
C ALA A 162 -0.95 -1.36 19.92
N LYS A 163 -0.05 -2.15 20.52
CA LYS A 163 1.35 -2.23 20.09
C LYS A 163 1.46 -2.99 18.76
N ILE A 164 2.39 -2.54 17.91
CA ILE A 164 2.69 -3.18 16.63
C ILE A 164 3.77 -4.25 16.82
N PRO A 165 3.50 -5.53 16.51
CA PRO A 165 4.48 -6.59 16.62
C PRO A 165 5.52 -6.53 15.50
N HIS A 166 6.61 -7.27 15.68
CA HIS A 166 7.52 -7.59 14.58
C HIS A 166 6.84 -8.55 13.60
N ILE A 167 7.11 -8.37 12.31
CA ILE A 167 6.69 -9.28 11.25
C ILE A 167 7.92 -10.06 10.79
N ASN A 168 7.81 -11.38 10.77
CA ASN A 168 8.80 -12.27 10.19
C ASN A 168 8.19 -12.93 8.96
N LEU A 169 8.80 -12.72 7.81
CA LEU A 169 8.43 -13.31 6.54
C LEU A 169 9.37 -14.47 6.23
N ILE A 170 8.82 -15.60 5.83
CA ILE A 170 9.58 -16.73 5.30
C ILE A 170 9.50 -16.65 3.79
N ILE A 171 10.65 -16.53 3.13
CA ILE A 171 10.76 -16.47 1.67
C ILE A 171 11.43 -17.74 1.16
N SER A 172 10.97 -18.22 0.00
CA SER A 172 11.68 -19.28 -0.72
C SER A 172 13.04 -18.77 -1.19
N MET A 173 14.04 -19.65 -1.23
CA MET A 173 15.36 -19.38 -1.79
C MET A 173 15.56 -20.28 -3.01
N GLU A 174 16.09 -19.72 -4.08
CA GLU A 174 16.43 -20.40 -5.33
C GLU A 174 17.95 -20.27 -5.53
N GLU A 175 18.64 -21.41 -5.62
CA GLU A 175 20.05 -21.42 -6.02
C GLU A 175 20.14 -21.19 -7.53
N LYS A 176 20.99 -20.24 -7.93
CA LYS A 176 21.27 -19.97 -9.32
C LYS A 176 22.77 -20.06 -9.56
N GLU A 177 23.16 -20.99 -10.40
CA GLU A 177 24.51 -21.07 -10.93
C GLU A 177 24.72 -19.93 -11.94
N ILE A 178 25.71 -19.09 -11.68
CA ILE A 178 26.15 -18.05 -12.62
C ILE A 178 27.53 -18.43 -13.11
N THR A 179 27.66 -18.63 -14.41
CA THR A 179 28.95 -18.70 -15.09
C THR A 179 29.52 -17.28 -15.18
N THR A 180 30.51 -16.99 -14.33
CA THR A 180 31.31 -15.77 -14.46
C THR A 180 32.57 -16.07 -15.29
N PRO A 181 33.19 -15.08 -15.95
CA PRO A 181 34.44 -15.29 -16.71
C PRO A 181 35.61 -15.83 -15.87
N GLU A 182 35.48 -15.83 -14.54
CA GLU A 182 36.46 -16.36 -13.56
C GLU A 182 36.10 -17.75 -13.00
N GLY A 183 34.98 -18.34 -13.42
CA GLY A 183 34.49 -19.66 -12.98
C GLY A 183 32.99 -19.70 -12.64
N GLU A 184 32.47 -20.90 -12.39
CA GLU A 184 31.10 -21.13 -11.91
C GLU A 184 30.97 -20.70 -10.44
N LYS A 185 30.02 -19.81 -10.15
CA LYS A 185 29.67 -19.39 -8.79
C LYS A 185 28.18 -19.63 -8.56
N THR A 186 27.85 -20.44 -7.57
CA THR A 186 26.46 -20.63 -7.12
C THR A 186 26.08 -19.48 -6.20
N ILE A 187 25.01 -18.76 -6.52
CA ILE A 187 24.45 -17.74 -5.63
C ILE A 187 23.06 -18.13 -5.17
N GLU A 188 22.77 -17.95 -3.89
CA GLU A 188 21.42 -18.10 -3.35
C GLU A 188 20.62 -16.81 -3.56
N LEU A 189 19.60 -16.87 -4.39
CA LEU A 189 18.67 -15.77 -4.62
C LEU A 189 17.37 -16.02 -3.87
N ALA A 190 16.63 -14.96 -3.55
CA ALA A 190 15.24 -15.15 -3.14
C ALA A 190 14.46 -15.70 -4.34
N GLY A 191 13.54 -16.62 -4.11
CA GLY A 191 12.57 -17.04 -5.11
C GLY A 191 11.66 -15.87 -5.53
N ARG A 192 10.92 -16.05 -6.64
CA ARG A 192 10.15 -14.96 -7.29
C ARG A 192 9.29 -14.14 -6.32
N ALA A 193 8.46 -14.78 -5.50
CA ALA A 193 7.61 -14.07 -4.53
C ALA A 193 8.42 -13.26 -3.49
N GLY A 194 9.56 -13.80 -3.03
CA GLY A 194 10.44 -13.11 -2.09
C GLY A 194 11.13 -11.88 -2.70
N GLN A 195 11.48 -11.94 -3.99
CA GLN A 195 12.01 -10.78 -4.72
C GLN A 195 10.96 -9.68 -4.86
N GLU A 196 9.73 -10.03 -5.19
CA GLU A 196 8.60 -9.08 -5.35
C GLU A 196 8.24 -8.43 -4.01
N ILE A 197 8.15 -9.20 -2.92
CA ILE A 197 7.96 -8.64 -1.57
C ILE A 197 9.09 -7.68 -1.20
N SER A 198 10.34 -8.06 -1.50
CA SER A 198 11.49 -7.19 -1.24
C SER A 198 11.43 -5.91 -2.07
N ALA A 199 10.91 -5.98 -3.30
CA ALA A 199 10.68 -4.83 -4.17
C ALA A 199 9.57 -3.94 -3.63
N LEU A 200 8.43 -4.50 -3.22
CA LEU A 200 7.31 -3.81 -2.57
C LEU A 200 7.77 -3.03 -1.34
N LEU A 201 8.52 -3.67 -0.44
CA LEU A 201 9.05 -3.01 0.76
C LEU A 201 9.97 -1.83 0.42
N ARG A 202 10.79 -1.96 -0.64
CA ARG A 202 11.62 -0.84 -1.14
C ARG A 202 10.77 0.30 -1.71
N ARG A 203 9.73 -0.01 -2.50
CA ARG A 203 8.82 1.00 -3.09
C ARG A 203 8.07 1.78 -2.00
N LEU A 204 7.60 1.08 -0.98
CA LEU A 204 6.95 1.65 0.22
C LEU A 204 7.91 2.39 1.16
N GLY A 205 9.23 2.22 1.00
CA GLY A 205 10.24 2.81 1.87
C GLY A 205 10.27 2.22 3.29
N ILE A 206 9.84 0.96 3.45
CA ILE A 206 9.82 0.28 4.75
C ILE A 206 11.16 -0.44 4.95
N PRO A 207 11.93 -0.12 6.00
CA PRO A 207 13.18 -0.81 6.27
C PRO A 207 12.90 -2.24 6.77
N TYR A 208 13.65 -3.19 6.24
CA TYR A 208 13.62 -4.59 6.66
C TYR A 208 15.03 -5.14 6.82
N HIS A 209 15.16 -6.13 7.70
CA HIS A 209 16.40 -6.87 7.87
C HIS A 209 16.24 -8.26 7.24
N ARG A 210 17.13 -8.61 6.31
CA ARG A 210 17.18 -9.94 5.71
C ARG A 210 18.27 -10.76 6.37
N LYS A 211 17.93 -11.98 6.77
CA LYS A 211 18.87 -13.02 7.18
C LYS A 211 18.44 -14.33 6.52
N ASP A 212 19.24 -14.82 5.59
CA ASP A 212 18.99 -16.06 4.84
C ASP A 212 17.60 -16.04 4.16
N SER A 213 16.76 -17.03 4.45
CA SER A 213 15.37 -17.17 4.01
C SER A 213 14.34 -16.38 4.84
N LYS A 214 14.79 -15.52 5.77
CA LYS A 214 13.90 -14.76 6.66
C LYS A 214 14.05 -13.26 6.45
N LEU A 215 12.92 -12.58 6.21
CA LEU A 215 12.85 -11.12 6.25
C LEU A 215 12.15 -10.69 7.53
N ARG A 216 12.71 -9.70 8.24
CA ARG A 216 12.14 -9.16 9.46
C ARG A 216 11.84 -7.68 9.31
N ILE A 217 10.60 -7.30 9.56
CA ILE A 217 10.16 -5.90 9.62
C ILE A 217 10.03 -5.50 11.09
N ASN A 218 10.69 -4.40 11.47
CA ASN A 218 10.64 -3.91 12.84
C ASN A 218 9.30 -3.22 13.14
N GLY A 219 8.60 -3.63 14.19
CA GLY A 219 7.31 -3.04 14.59
C GLY A 219 7.40 -1.55 14.96
N VAL A 220 8.54 -1.09 15.48
CA VAL A 220 8.79 0.34 15.77
C VAL A 220 8.92 1.14 14.48
N SER A 221 9.72 0.64 13.52
CA SER A 221 9.86 1.27 12.21
C SER A 221 8.53 1.32 11.47
N LEU A 222 7.75 0.23 11.55
CA LEU A 222 6.43 0.16 10.93
C LEU A 222 5.41 1.09 11.60
N LYS A 223 5.43 1.22 12.93
CA LYS A 223 4.63 2.21 13.66
C LYS A 223 4.94 3.63 13.18
N ASN A 224 6.22 3.99 13.09
CA ASN A 224 6.64 5.31 12.63
C ASN A 224 6.26 5.55 11.17
N TRP A 225 6.27 4.50 10.36
CA TRP A 225 5.80 4.55 8.97
C TRP A 225 4.29 4.80 8.92
N PHE A 226 3.46 4.11 9.69
CA PHE A 226 2.00 4.33 9.74
C PHE A 226 1.58 5.74 10.21
N GLN A 227 2.44 6.41 10.98
CA GLN A 227 2.21 7.74 11.52
C GLN A 227 3.24 8.71 10.94
N PRO A 228 3.14 9.01 9.63
CA PRO A 228 4.08 9.94 9.03
C PRO A 228 3.97 11.30 9.72
N LYS A 229 5.13 11.90 10.01
CA LYS A 229 5.18 13.27 10.53
C LYS A 229 4.80 14.21 9.39
N LEU A 230 3.51 14.50 9.28
CA LEU A 230 3.02 15.59 8.45
C LEU A 230 3.42 16.89 9.16
N ASP A 231 4.11 17.78 8.44
CA ASP A 231 4.33 19.12 8.94
C ASP A 231 2.96 19.76 9.13
N SER A 232 2.57 19.94 10.40
CA SER A 232 1.35 20.66 10.73
C SER A 232 1.47 22.07 10.14
N PRO A 233 0.42 22.63 9.51
CA PRO A 233 0.40 24.05 9.18
C PRO A 233 0.51 24.95 10.44
N PHE A 234 0.39 24.36 11.63
CA PHE A 234 0.59 24.97 12.94
C PHE A 234 1.85 24.47 13.67
N SER A 235 2.79 23.82 12.98
CA SER A 235 4.06 23.38 13.57
C SER A 235 4.99 24.57 13.80
N THR A 236 4.66 25.43 14.75
CA THR A 236 5.65 26.30 15.37
C THR A 236 6.64 25.37 16.08
N LYS A 237 7.91 25.45 15.70
CA LYS A 237 9.00 24.70 16.35
C LYS A 237 8.85 24.80 17.88
N PRO A 238 9.01 23.71 18.65
CA PRO A 238 8.91 23.71 20.12
C PRO A 238 10.16 24.34 20.76
N GLY A 239 10.50 25.56 20.33
CA GLY A 239 11.60 26.38 20.81
C GLY A 239 11.22 27.86 20.97
N ASP A 240 10.15 28.34 20.33
CA ASP A 240 9.78 29.77 20.34
C ASP A 240 8.52 30.10 21.17
N LEU A 241 7.92 29.12 21.87
CA LEU A 241 6.73 29.35 22.71
C LEU A 241 7.07 29.90 24.11
N ARG A 242 7.85 30.97 24.18
CA ARG A 242 7.86 31.87 25.35
C ARG A 242 7.28 33.26 25.06
N SER A 243 6.72 33.52 23.88
CA SER A 243 6.16 34.84 23.57
C SER A 243 4.84 34.83 22.79
N SER A 244 3.85 34.02 23.18
CA SER A 244 2.43 34.33 22.91
C SER A 244 1.51 33.36 23.65
N GLN A 245 1.46 33.45 24.97
CA GLN A 245 0.25 33.07 25.69
C GLN A 245 -0.55 34.34 25.93
N VAL A 246 -1.21 34.82 24.89
CA VAL A 246 -2.38 35.68 25.09
C VAL A 246 -3.58 34.72 25.14
N PRO A 247 -4.23 34.54 26.30
CA PRO A 247 -5.38 33.64 26.42
C PRO A 247 -6.45 34.02 25.40
N LEU A 248 -7.09 33.04 24.74
CA LEU A 248 -8.15 33.24 23.74
C LEU A 248 -9.24 34.23 24.19
N GLY A 249 -9.49 34.35 25.50
CA GLY A 249 -10.40 35.35 26.07
C GLY A 249 -10.05 36.78 25.65
N ASN A 250 -8.77 37.14 25.62
CA ASN A 250 -8.31 38.49 25.26
C ASN A 250 -8.50 38.81 23.77
N GLN A 251 -8.46 37.81 22.89
CA GLN A 251 -8.76 37.99 21.47
C GLN A 251 -10.25 38.23 21.26
N ILE A 252 -11.11 37.47 21.96
CA ILE A 252 -12.57 37.66 21.91
C ILE A 252 -12.97 39.02 22.47
N THR A 253 -12.38 39.46 23.59
CA THR A 253 -12.66 40.79 24.16
C THR A 253 -12.22 41.93 23.22
N ARG A 254 -11.10 41.77 22.51
CA ARG A 254 -10.66 42.76 21.50
C ARG A 254 -11.58 42.79 20.28
N GLN A 255 -12.03 41.62 19.81
CA GLN A 255 -12.98 41.52 18.69
C GLN A 255 -14.35 42.13 19.05
N GLN A 256 -14.84 41.88 20.27
CA GLN A 256 -16.07 42.51 20.75
C GLN A 256 -15.92 44.03 20.90
N ARG A 257 -14.73 44.52 21.30
CA ARG A 257 -14.44 45.97 21.35
C ARG A 257 -14.39 46.60 19.96
N SER A 258 -13.79 45.95 18.96
CA SER A 258 -13.72 46.47 17.59
C SER A 258 -15.10 46.52 16.93
N ILE A 259 -15.97 45.54 17.20
CA ILE A 259 -17.36 45.53 16.73
C ILE A 259 -18.18 46.66 17.38
N ARG A 260 -17.97 46.94 18.68
CA ARG A 260 -18.65 48.04 19.40
C ARG A 260 -18.19 49.44 18.98
N LEU A 261 -16.95 49.58 18.49
CA LEU A 261 -16.39 50.87 18.06
C LEU A 261 -16.68 51.23 16.59
N GLY A 262 -17.43 50.39 15.87
CA GLY A 262 -18.20 50.81 14.69
C GLY A 262 -17.45 51.63 13.64
N ASN A 263 -16.30 51.18 13.16
CA ASN A 263 -15.72 51.72 11.93
C ASN A 263 -16.13 50.85 10.74
N PHE A 264 -17.39 51.00 10.32
CA PHE A 264 -17.77 50.73 8.93
C PHE A 264 -17.49 51.99 8.12
N SER A 265 -16.24 52.17 7.70
CA SER A 265 -15.97 53.05 6.57
C SER A 265 -16.00 52.18 5.33
N LEU A 266 -17.07 52.32 4.54
CA LEU A 266 -17.13 51.87 3.16
C LEU A 266 -16.39 52.94 2.32
N GLU A 267 -15.26 52.55 1.74
CA GLU A 267 -14.86 52.96 0.38
C GLU A 267 -14.52 51.70 -0.41
#